data_AF-A0A285UZX0-F1
#
_entry.id   AF-A0A285UZX0-F1
#
_cell.length_a   1.000
_cell.length_b   1.000
_cell.length_c   1.000
_cell.angle_alpha   90.00
_cell.angle_beta   90.00
_cell.angle_gamma   90.00
#
_symmetry.space_group_name_H-M   'P 1'
#
loop_
_entity.id
_entity.type
_entity.pdbx_description
1 polymer ?
#
loop_
_entity_poly.entity_id
_entity_poly.type
_entity_poly.pdbx_seq_one_letter_code
_entity_poly.pdbx_strand_id
1 'polypeptide(L)' 'MSYADATAFATSLAATLMVSIVVFQAGDGTHGAAPAGEFDGDEDMIELEIDPWQ' A
#
# COMPACT_ATOMS: atom_id res chain seq x y z
N MET A 1 2.23 2.46 10.75
CA MET A 1 1.87 1.09 11.21
C MET A 1 3.10 0.19 11.11
N SER A 2 3.04 -1.06 11.56
CA SER A 2 4.06 -2.05 11.17
C SER A 2 3.85 -2.47 9.70
N TYR A 3 4.88 -3.01 9.04
CA TYR A 3 4.77 -3.52 7.67
C TYR A 3 3.67 -4.60 7.54
N ALA A 4 3.58 -5.50 8.52
CA ALA A 4 2.59 -6.56 8.54
C ALA A 4 1.16 -6.00 8.64
N ASP A 5 0.95 -5.00 9.50
CA ASP A 5 -0.36 -4.36 9.64
C ASP A 5 -0.75 -3.60 8.36
N ALA A 6 0.19 -2.88 7.76
CA ALA A 6 -0.04 -2.14 6.51
C ALA A 6 -0.39 -3.09 5.35
N THR A 7 0.28 -4.24 5.27
CA THR A 7 0.00 -5.28 4.26
C THR A 7 -1.38 -5.91 4.45
N ALA A 8 -1.76 -6.23 5.70
CA ALA A 8 -3.10 -6.77 6.01
C ALA A 8 -4.21 -5.76 5.69
N PHE A 9 -3.98 -4.48 5.99
CA PHE A 9 -4.89 -3.41 5.65
C PHE A 9 -4.98 -3.21 4.13
N ALA A 10 -3.86 -3.19 3.42
CA ALA A 10 -3.80 -3.07 1.97
C ALA A 10 -4.56 -4.19 1.25
N THR A 11 -4.41 -5.43 1.71
CA THR A 11 -5.15 -6.59 1.18
C THR A 11 -6.66 -6.40 1.33
N SER A 12 -7.10 -5.95 2.51
CA SER A 12 -8.52 -5.70 2.77
C SER A 12 -9.07 -4.54 1.93
N LEU A 13 -8.27 -3.49 1.74
CA LEU A 13 -8.63 -2.33 0.93
C LEU A 13 -8.72 -2.69 -0.56
N ALA A 14 -7.75 -3.44 -1.09
CA ALA A 14 -7.73 -3.91 -2.48
C ALA A 14 -8.96 -4.77 -2.79
N ALA A 15 -9.30 -5.71 -1.90
CA ALA A 15 -10.47 -6.57 -2.05
C ALA A 15 -11.81 -5.81 -1.93
N THR A 16 -11.85 -4.73 -1.16
CA THR A 16 -13.10 -3.96 -0.95
C THR A 16 -13.33 -2.93 -2.05
N LEU A 17 -12.28 -2.23 -2.47
CA LEU A 17 -12.36 -1.15 -3.44
C LEU A 17 -12.17 -1.63 -4.89
N MET A 18 -11.63 -2.84 -5.10
CA MET A 18 -11.28 -3.39 -6.42
C MET A 18 -10.30 -2.48 -7.19
N VAL A 19 -9.35 -1.88 -6.47
CA VAL A 19 -8.26 -1.06 -7.03
C VAL A 19 -6.91 -1.52 -6.49
N SER A 20 -5.83 -1.27 -7.24
CA SER A 20 -4.46 -1.58 -6.79
C SER A 20 -4.09 -0.73 -5.58
N ILE A 21 -3.54 -1.37 -4.55
CA ILE A 21 -3.09 -0.70 -3.32
C ILE A 21 -1.59 -0.87 -3.18
N VAL A 22 -0.87 0.21 -2.92
CA VAL A 22 0.55 0.19 -2.59
C VAL A 22 0.73 0.23 -1.07
N VAL A 23 1.68 -0.55 -0.57
CA VAL A 23 2.24 -0.45 0.77
C VAL A 23 3.55 0.30 0.65
N PHE A 24 3.74 1.32 1.48
CA PHE A 24 4.92 2.19 1.43
C PHE A 24 5.50 2.45 2.81
N GLN A 25 6.79 2.75 2.86
CA GLN A 25 7.47 3.22 4.06
C GLN A 25 7.76 4.73 3.93
N ALA A 26 7.20 5.52 4.83
CA ALA A 26 7.47 6.94 4.93
C ALA A 26 8.89 7.21 5.42
N GLY A 27 9.42 8.41 5.17
CA GLY A 27 10.79 8.79 5.56
C GLY A 27 11.05 8.82 7.07
N ASP A 28 10.01 8.70 7.90
CA ASP A 28 10.12 8.53 9.35
C ASP A 28 10.13 7.05 9.81
N GLY A 29 10.14 6.11 8.86
CA GLY A 29 10.14 4.65 9.08
C GLY A 29 8.76 4.06 9.35
N THR A 30 7.69 4.85 9.29
CA THR A 30 6.33 4.34 9.46
C THR A 30 5.79 3.75 8.15
N HIS A 31 4.98 2.69 8.26
CA HIS A 31 4.36 2.06 7.09
C HIS A 31 2.91 2.52 6.92
N GLY A 32 2.49 2.66 5.66
CA GLY A 32 1.14 3.01 5.25
C GLY A 32 0.68 2.22 4.03
N ALA A 33 -0.60 2.38 3.68
CA ALA A 33 -1.17 1.83 2.46
C ALA A 33 -2.14 2.84 1.82
N ALA A 34 -2.12 2.95 0.50
CA ALA A 34 -2.96 3.86 -0.27
C ALA A 34 -3.28 3.29 -1.66
N PRO A 35 -4.38 3.69 -2.30
CA PRO A 35 -4.59 3.39 -3.71
C PRO A 35 -3.40 3.85 -4.56
N ALA A 36 -2.95 3.01 -5.49
CA ALA A 36 -1.77 3.31 -6.32
C ALA A 36 -1.91 4.65 -7.06
N GLY A 37 -3.13 4.98 -7.52
CA GLY A 37 -3.42 6.26 -8.19
C GLY A 37 -3.49 7.48 -7.26
N GLU A 38 -3.45 7.29 -5.94
CA GLU A 38 -3.42 8.37 -4.94
C GLU A 38 -2.04 8.53 -4.27
N PHE A 39 -1.14 7.57 -4.48
CA PHE A 39 0.21 7.65 -3.96
C PHE A 39 1.08 8.54 -4.85
N ASP A 40 1.51 9.68 -4.31
CA ASP A 40 2.36 10.69 -4.98
C ASP A 40 3.80 10.69 -4.42
N GLY A 41 4.19 9.61 -3.72
CA GLY A 41 5.55 9.44 -3.22
C GLY A 41 6.49 8.83 -4.24
N ASP A 42 7.78 8.80 -3.93
CA ASP A 42 8.77 8.14 -4.78
C ASP A 42 8.50 6.63 -4.88
N GLU A 43 8.70 6.06 -6.07
CA GLU A 43 8.54 4.61 -6.30
C GLU A 43 9.45 3.78 -5.37
N ASP A 44 10.62 4.32 -5.00
CA ASP A 44 11.57 3.70 -4.05
C ASP A 44 10.99 3.55 -2.63
N MET A 45 9.92 4.27 -2.29
CA MET A 45 9.22 4.15 -1.01
C MET A 45 8.21 2.99 -1.00
N ILE A 46 7.86 2.45 -2.18
CA ILE A 46 6.89 1.36 -2.33
C ILE A 46 7.59 0.03 -2.00
N GLU A 47 7.05 -0.67 -1.01
CA GLU A 47 7.57 -1.98 -0.59
C GLU A 47 6.78 -3.15 -1.18
N LEU A 48 5.50 -2.92 -1.51
CA LEU A 48 4.60 -3.92 -2.08
C LEU A 48 3.47 -3.23 -2.85
N GLU A 49 3.05 -3.84 -3.96
CA GLU A 49 1.80 -3.50 -4.64
C GLU A 49 0.89 -4.72 -4.68
N ILE A 50 -0.39 -4.52 -4.36
CA ILE A 50 -1.44 -5.54 -4.40
C ILE A 50 -2.41 -5.16 -5.52
N ASP A 51 -2.41 -5.92 -6.60
CA ASP A 51 -3.38 -5.82 -7.69
C ASP A 51 -4.54 -6.81 -7.45
N PRO A 52 -5.79 -6.33 -7.26
CA PRO A 52 -6.95 -7.20 -7.00
C PRO A 52 -7.46 -7.96 -8.24
N TRP A 53 -6.85 -7.75 -9.42
CA TRP A 53 -7.25 -8.39 -10.68
C TRP A 53 -6.32 -9.52 -11.14
N GLN A 54 -5.21 -9.77 -10.43
CA GLN A 54 -4.28 -10.88 -10.72
C GLN A 54 -4.81 -12.24 -10.27
#